data_AF-A0A4R4E7V4-F1
#
_entry.id   AF-A0A4R4E7V4-F1
#
_cell.length_a   1.000
_cell.length_b   1.000
_cell.length_c   1.000
_cell.angle_alpha   90.00
_cell.angle_beta   90.00
_cell.angle_gamma   90.00
#
_symmetry.space_group_name_H-M   'P 1'
#
loop_
_entity.id
_entity.type
_entity.pdbx_description
1 polymer ?
#
loop_
_entity_poly.entity_id
_entity_poly.type
_entity_poly.pdbx_seq_one_letter_code
_entity_poly.pdbx_strand_id
1 'polypeptide(L)'
;MIQAAIATVLIFVLVFGIGFILNMLIKTTWFPIYLYIIVVAIYVIYQGWGDIPAQLGKYTIIDIIPGIGGLLGGYASGAAISKLRKGGYKMF
;
A
#
# COMPACT_ATOMS: atom_id res chain seq x y z
N MET A 1 -10.21 18.90 1.53
CA MET A 1 -10.10 18.38 0.15
C MET A 1 -8.67 18.37 -0.38
N ILE A 2 -7.96 19.51 -0.43
CA ILE A 2 -6.58 19.54 -0.96
C ILE A 2 -5.58 18.68 -0.19
N GLN A 3 -5.69 18.64 1.15
CA GLN A 3 -4.86 17.80 2.00
C GLN A 3 -5.00 16.30 1.67
N ALA A 4 -6.22 15.83 1.40
CA ALA A 4 -6.46 14.43 1.07
C ALA A 4 -5.88 14.07 -0.30
N ALA A 5 -5.96 14.97 -1.29
CA ALA A 5 -5.32 14.76 -2.58
C ALA A 5 -3.79 14.65 -2.43
N ILE A 6 -3.18 15.58 -1.68
CA ILE A 6 -1.72 15.55 -1.42
C ILE A 6 -1.34 14.28 -0.66
N ALA A 7 -2.06 13.94 0.41
CA ALA A 7 -1.82 12.73 1.20
C ALA A 7 -1.93 11.46 0.34
N THR A 8 -2.91 11.39 -0.56
CA THR A 8 -3.09 10.24 -1.45
C THR A 8 -1.91 10.07 -2.39
N VAL A 9 -1.45 11.16 -3.02
CA VAL A 9 -0.28 11.12 -3.91
C VAL A 9 0.99 10.76 -3.12
N LEU A 10 1.20 11.35 -1.95
CA LEU A 10 2.35 11.07 -1.11
C LEU A 10 2.38 9.60 -0.65
N ILE A 11 1.27 9.08 -0.13
CA ILE A 11 1.18 7.68 0.32
C ILE A 11 1.37 6.74 -0.88
N PHE A 12 0.78 7.05 -2.04
CA PHE A 12 1.01 6.28 -3.26
C PHE A 12 2.50 6.20 -3.60
N VAL A 13 3.20 7.34 -3.68
CA VAL A 13 4.62 7.41 -4.05
C VAL A 13 5.50 6.72 -3.00
N LEU A 14 5.20 6.89 -1.71
CA LEU A 14 5.96 6.26 -0.62
C LEU A 14 5.81 4.74 -0.62
N VAL A 15 4.58 4.22 -0.69
CA VAL A 15 4.34 2.77 -0.70
C VAL A 15 4.90 2.16 -1.98
N PHE A 16 4.78 2.84 -3.12
CA PHE A 16 5.42 2.44 -4.36
C PHE A 16 6.95 2.35 -4.22
N GLY A 17 7.59 3.41 -3.72
CA GLY A 17 9.05 3.49 -3.59
C GLY A 17 9.62 2.47 -2.61
N ILE A 18 9.06 2.40 -1.40
CA ILE A 18 9.47 1.43 -0.38
C ILE A 18 9.21 0.01 -0.88
N GLY A 19 8.05 -0.24 -1.47
CA GLY A 19 7.72 -1.54 -2.03
C GLY A 19 8.69 -1.95 -3.13
N PHE A 20 9.12 -1.01 -3.97
CA PHE A 20 10.05 -1.28 -5.06
C PHE A 20 11.42 -1.71 -4.52
N ILE A 21 11.93 -0.99 -3.52
CA ILE A 21 13.19 -1.30 -2.84
C ILE A 21 13.10 -2.66 -2.12
N LEU A 22 12.05 -2.89 -1.34
CA LEU A 22 11.84 -4.16 -0.63
C LEU A 22 11.83 -5.36 -1.58
N ASN A 23 11.19 -5.20 -2.74
CA ASN A 23 11.08 -6.26 -3.72
C ASN A 23 12.42 -6.58 -4.40
N MET A 24 13.27 -5.57 -4.60
CA MET A 24 14.63 -5.77 -5.06
C MET A 24 15.50 -6.52 -4.04
N LEU A 25 15.34 -6.23 -2.74
CA LEU A 25 16.10 -6.90 -1.67
C LEU A 25 15.63 -8.34 -1.41
N ILE A 26 14.32 -8.53 -1.24
CA ILE A 26 13.72 -9.82 -0.83
C ILE A 26 13.50 -10.75 -2.04
N LYS A 27 13.56 -10.22 -3.26
CA LYS A 27 13.35 -10.95 -4.52
C LYS A 27 11.97 -11.61 -4.61
N THR A 28 10.95 -11.04 -3.96
CA THR A 28 9.55 -11.54 -4.00
C THR A 28 8.57 -10.52 -4.56
N THR A 29 8.11 -10.73 -5.80
CA THR A 29 7.38 -9.74 -6.63
C THR A 29 6.17 -9.09 -5.97
N TRP A 30 5.38 -9.85 -5.22
CA TRP A 30 4.12 -9.37 -4.62
C TRP A 30 4.22 -9.15 -3.12
N PHE A 31 5.40 -9.27 -2.52
CA PHE A 31 5.58 -9.09 -1.08
C PHE A 31 5.14 -7.71 -0.57
N PRO A 32 5.44 -6.58 -1.24
CA PRO A 32 5.04 -5.26 -0.75
C PRO A 32 3.53 -5.06 -0.59
N ILE A 33 2.72 -5.62 -1.50
CA ILE A 33 1.26 -5.47 -1.42
C ILE A 33 0.69 -6.30 -0.27
N TYR A 34 1.19 -7.53 -0.05
CA TYR A 34 0.75 -8.35 1.07
C TYR A 34 1.13 -7.71 2.41
N LEU A 35 2.35 -7.18 2.51
CA LEU A 35 2.80 -6.47 3.70
C LEU A 35 1.91 -5.26 3.99
N TYR A 36 1.58 -4.47 2.96
CA TYR A 36 0.68 -3.33 3.12
C TYR A 36 -0.70 -3.75 3.63
N ILE A 37 -1.32 -4.78 3.04
CA ILE A 37 -2.64 -5.29 3.45
C ILE A 37 -2.60 -5.77 4.90
N ILE A 38 -1.56 -6.50 5.31
CA ILE A 38 -1.39 -7.00 6.67
C ILE A 38 -1.28 -5.83 7.66
N VAL A 39 -0.47 -4.82 7.36
CA VAL A 39 -0.31 -3.64 8.23
C VAL A 39 -1.62 -2.87 8.38
N VAL A 40 -2.35 -2.66 7.28
CA VAL A 40 -3.67 -2.00 7.33
C VAL A 40 -4.68 -2.83 8.12
N ALA A 41 -4.71 -4.16 7.94
CA ALA A 41 -5.61 -5.03 8.68
C ALA A 41 -5.33 -4.99 10.20
N ILE A 42 -4.05 -5.06 10.60
CA ILE A 42 -3.64 -4.95 12.00
C ILE A 42 -4.07 -3.59 12.57
N TYR A 43 -3.88 -2.51 11.81
CA TYR A 43 -4.29 -1.17 12.22
C TYR A 43 -5.80 -1.07 12.45
N VAL A 44 -6.61 -1.59 11.51
CA VAL A 44 -8.08 -1.59 11.62
C VAL A 44 -8.54 -2.40 12.84
N ILE A 45 -7.93 -3.57 13.06
CA ILE A 45 -8.24 -4.42 14.21
C ILE A 45 -7.87 -3.70 15.52
N TYR A 46 -6.69 -3.06 15.57
CA TYR A 46 -6.23 -2.35 16.76
C TYR A 46 -7.15 -1.19 17.15
N GLN A 47 -7.70 -0.47 16.16
CA GLN A 47 -8.59 0.67 16.41
C GLN A 47 -10.00 0.29 16.88
N GLY A 48 -10.40 -0.97 16.77
CA GLY A 48 -11.76 -1.40 17.04
C GLY A 48 -11.88 -2.86 17.42
N TRP A 49 -11.53 -3.19 18.66
CA TRP A 49 -11.91 -4.47 19.25
C TRP A 49 -13.42 -4.46 19.54
N GLY A 50 -14.20 -5.16 18.73
CA GLY A 50 -15.58 -5.53 19.04
C GLY A 50 -16.64 -5.20 17.98
N ASP A 51 -16.50 -4.09 17.24
CA ASP A 51 -17.56 -3.63 16.33
C ASP A 51 -17.01 -2.94 15.06
N ILE A 52 -16.41 -3.77 14.20
CA ILE A 52 -15.78 -3.34 12.93
C ILE A 52 -16.75 -2.54 12.03
N PRO A 53 -18.03 -2.92 11.86
CA PRO A 53 -18.96 -2.16 11.01
C PRO A 53 -19.25 -0.75 11.55
N ALA A 54 -19.42 -0.60 12.86
CA ALA A 54 -19.71 0.68 13.51
C ALA A 54 -18.51 1.63 13.48
N GLN A 55 -17.28 1.08 13.52
CA GLN A 55 -16.04 1.84 13.40
C GLN A 55 -15.78 2.26 11.94
N LEU A 56 -16.09 1.41 10.95
CA LEU A 56 -15.97 1.75 9.53
C LEU A 56 -16.87 2.93 9.13
N GLY A 57 -18.06 3.05 9.73
CA GLY A 57 -18.97 4.18 9.51
C GLY A 57 -18.50 5.52 10.05
N LYS A 58 -17.45 5.55 10.90
CA LYS A 58 -16.84 6.79 11.39
C LYS A 58 -15.79 7.38 10.45
N TYR A 59 -15.21 6.55 9.58
CA TYR A 59 -14.23 7.02 8.62
C TYR A 59 -14.93 7.77 7.50
N THR A 60 -14.49 8.99 7.25
CA THR A 60 -14.98 9.76 6.11
C THR A 60 -14.29 9.23 4.85
N ILE A 61 -14.92 9.42 3.68
CA ILE A 61 -14.30 9.13 2.37
C ILE A 61 -12.89 9.71 2.26
N ILE A 62 -12.67 10.88 2.88
CA ILE A 62 -11.40 11.61 2.94
C ILE A 62 -10.29 10.78 3.61
N ASP A 63 -10.62 9.92 4.57
CA ASP A 63 -9.66 9.08 5.31
C ASP A 63 -9.32 7.79 4.55
N ILE A 64 -10.26 7.30 3.73
CA ILE A 64 -10.12 6.04 2.99
C ILE A 64 -9.32 6.23 1.69
N ILE A 65 -9.50 7.35 0.99
CA ILE A 65 -8.85 7.60 -0.31
C ILE A 65 -7.31 7.48 -0.22
N PRO A 66 -6.61 8.06 0.78
CA PRO A 66 -5.16 7.89 0.88
C PRO A 66 -4.73 6.43 1.11
N GLY A 67 -5.53 5.64 1.85
CA GLY A 67 -5.30 4.21 2.02
C GLY A 67 -5.43 3.43 0.70
N ILE A 68 -6.41 3.77 -0.12
CA ILE A 68 -6.53 3.22 -1.48
C ILE A 68 -5.32 3.61 -2.34
N GLY A 69 -4.84 4.85 -2.20
CA GLY A 69 -3.59 5.29 -2.84
C GLY A 69 -2.39 4.41 -2.47
N GLY A 70 -2.28 4.02 -1.20
CA GLY A 70 -1.25 3.08 -0.74
C GLY A 70 -1.38 1.69 -1.37
N LEU A 71 -2.60 1.12 -1.42
CA LEU A 71 -2.85 -0.16 -2.10
C LEU A 71 -2.43 -0.11 -3.57
N LEU A 72 -2.82 0.94 -4.28
CA LEU A 72 -2.44 1.15 -5.69
C LEU A 72 -0.92 1.30 -5.85
N GLY A 73 -0.25 1.99 -4.93
CA GLY A 73 1.21 2.12 -4.92
C GLY A 73 1.92 0.78 -4.75
N GLY A 74 1.45 -0.05 -3.81
CA GLY A 74 1.98 -1.41 -3.60
C GLY A 74 1.76 -2.32 -4.80
N TYR A 75 0.55 -2.28 -5.40
CA TYR A 75 0.25 -3.02 -6.63
C TYR A 75 1.12 -2.56 -7.80
N ALA A 76 1.25 -1.26 -8.01
CA ALA A 76 2.07 -0.69 -9.08
C ALA A 76 3.54 -1.07 -8.94
N SER A 77 4.06 -1.12 -7.71
CA SER A 77 5.42 -1.56 -7.43
C SER A 77 5.64 -3.04 -7.80
N GLY A 78 4.71 -3.92 -7.42
CA GLY A 78 4.75 -5.33 -7.81
C GLY A 78 4.67 -5.53 -9.33
N ALA A 79 3.78 -4.79 -9.99
CA ALA A 79 3.64 -4.81 -11.45
C ALA A 79 4.91 -4.32 -12.16
N ALA A 80 5.53 -3.23 -11.67
CA ALA A 80 6.79 -2.71 -12.22
C ALA A 80 7.91 -3.75 -12.11
N ILE A 81 8.11 -4.34 -10.93
CA ILE A 81 9.16 -5.34 -10.72
C ILE A 81 8.89 -6.61 -11.54
N SER A 82 7.64 -7.05 -11.67
CA SER A 82 7.29 -8.18 -12.55
C SER A 82 7.77 -7.95 -13.99
N LYS A 83 7.59 -6.73 -14.50
CA LYS A 83 8.08 -6.34 -15.84
C LYS A 83 9.61 -6.32 -15.90
N LEU A 84 10.29 -5.74 -14.91
CA LEU A 84 11.76 -5.70 -14.87
C LEU A 84 12.37 -7.12 -14.83
N ARG A 85 11.77 -8.04 -14.08
CA ARG A 85 12.23 -9.44 -14.00
C ARG A 85 12.10 -10.16 -15.34
N LYS A 86 10.97 -9.96 -16.03
CA LYS A 86 10.79 -10.48 -17.39
C LYS A 86 11.77 -9.87 -18.38
N GLY A 87 12.19 -8.63 -18.16
CA GLY A 87 13.20 -7.92 -18.95
C GLY A 87 14.64 -8.31 -18.66
N GLY A 88 14.91 -9.29 -17.79
CA GLY A 88 16.27 -9.76 -17.51
C GLY A 88 17.11 -8.81 -16.65
N TYR A 89 16.48 -7.82 -16.00
CA TYR A 89 17.19 -6.91 -15.10
C TYR A 89 17.69 -7.68 -13.87
N LYS A 90 19.00 -7.59 -13.63
CA LYS A 90 19.63 -8.18 -12.45
C LYS A 90 19.18 -7.38 -11.23
N MET A 91 18.37 -8.01 -10.38
CA MET A 91 18.07 -7.45 -9.06
C MET A 91 19.32 -7.56 -8.20
N PHE A 92 19.51 -6.58 -7.31
CA PHE A 92 20.65 -6.51 -6.39
C PHE A 92 20.89 -7.82 -5.62
#